data_AF-A0A836TRQ4-F1
#
_entry.id   AF-A0A836TRQ4-F1
#
_cell.length_a   1.000
_cell.length_b   1.000
_cell.length_c   1.000
_cell.angle_alpha   90.00
_cell.angle_beta   90.00
_cell.angle_gamma   90.00
#
_symmetry.space_group_name_H-M   'P 1'
#
loop_
_entity.id
_entity.type
_entity.pdbx_description
1 polymer ?
#
loop_
_entity_poly.entity_id
_entity_poly.type
_entity_poly.pdbx_seq_one_letter_code
_entity_poly.pdbx_strand_id
1 'polypeptide(L)' 'MAGKQMAKYHVTLKASLRDGELYWVADVTAENEDAAMQVAEELFTRQLDNAREWSFSEADVEPI' A
#
# COMPACT_ATOMS: atom_id res chain seq x y z
N MET A 1 -27.40 -14.71 9.90
CA MET A 1 -26.53 -13.84 9.08
C MET A 1 -25.09 -14.21 9.41
N ALA A 2 -24.43 -15.02 8.58
CA ALA A 2 -23.01 -15.30 8.78
C ALA A 2 -22.25 -14.00 8.52
N GLY A 3 -21.61 -13.44 9.56
CA GLY A 3 -20.74 -12.28 9.39
C GLY A 3 -19.62 -12.68 8.43
N LYS A 4 -19.49 -11.97 7.31
CA LYS A 4 -18.37 -12.19 6.40
C LYS A 4 -17.08 -12.06 7.20
N GLN A 5 -16.30 -13.14 7.24
CA GLN A 5 -15.07 -13.17 8.00
C GLN A 5 -14.03 -12.33 7.26
N MET A 6 -13.80 -11.11 7.74
CA MET A 6 -12.73 -10.27 7.22
C MET A 6 -11.40 -10.81 7.75
N ALA A 7 -10.47 -11.10 6.84
CA ALA A 7 -9.11 -11.49 7.18
C ALA A 7 -8.17 -10.29 7.06
N LYS A 8 -7.08 -10.33 7.84
CA LYS A 8 -6.01 -9.34 7.74
C LYS A 8 -5.02 -9.81 6.67
N TYR A 9 -4.74 -8.94 5.71
CA TYR A 9 -3.82 -9.18 4.60
C TYR A 9 -2.66 -8.21 4.67
N HIS A 10 -1.46 -8.73 4.45
CA HIS A 10 -0.27 -7.92 4.23
C HIS A 10 -0.11 -7.73 2.72
N VAL A 11 -0.35 -6.52 2.23
CA VAL A 11 -0.38 -6.22 0.80
C VAL A 11 0.81 -5.34 0.46
N THR A 12 1.57 -5.77 -0.56
CA THR A 12 2.66 -5.00 -1.15
C THR A 12 2.28 -4.61 -2.56
N LEU A 13 2.08 -3.31 -2.78
CA LEU A 13 1.89 -2.72 -4.11
C LEU A 13 3.28 -2.35 -4.67
N LYS A 14 3.64 -2.95 -5.81
CA LYS A 14 4.85 -2.60 -6.57
C LYS A 14 4.45 -1.89 -7.85
N ALA A 15 5.00 -0.70 -8.08
CA ALA A 15 4.85 0.03 -9.33
C ALA A 15 6.22 0.40 -9.91
N SER A 16 6.43 0.12 -11.19
CA SER A 16 7.59 0.61 -11.93
C SER A 16 7.30 2.01 -12.45
N LEU A 17 8.11 2.98 -12.04
CA LEU A 17 8.03 4.38 -12.46
C LEU A 17 9.15 4.66 -13.48
N ARG A 18 9.07 5.81 -14.16
CA ARG A 18 10.09 6.21 -15.15
C ARG A 18 11.50 6.27 -14.56
N ASP A 19 11.61 6.81 -13.35
CA ASP A 19 12.90 7.12 -12.71
C ASP A 19 13.15 6.27 -11.45
N GLY A 20 12.37 5.20 -11.23
CA GLY A 20 12.52 4.35 -10.05
C GLY A 20 11.44 3.29 -9.89
N GLU A 21 11.45 2.62 -8.74
CA GLU A 21 10.41 1.68 -8.35
C GLU A 21 9.75 2.16 -7.06
N LEU A 22 8.42 2.09 -6.99
CA LEU A 22 7.67 2.33 -5.78
C LEU A 22 7.26 0.99 -5.17
N TYR A 23 7.58 0.83 -3.89
CA TYR A 23 7.09 -0.25 -3.06
C TYR A 23 6.27 0.35 -1.94
N TRP A 24 4.99 0.02 -1.89
CA TRP A 24 4.10 0.45 -0.84
C TRP A 24 3.54 -0.76 -0.12
N VAL A 25 3.74 -0.81 1.19
CA VAL A 25 3.38 -1.96 2.03
C VAL A 25 2.34 -1.50 3.04
N ALA A 26 1.23 -2.22 3.13
CA ALA A 26 0.19 -1.95 4.10
C ALA A 26 -0.52 -3.21 4.56
N ASP A 27 -1.00 -3.15 5.80
CA ASP A 27 -1.88 -4.14 6.38
C ASP A 27 -3.33 -3.71 6.18
N VAL A 28 -4.12 -4.51 5.47
CA VAL A 28 -5.54 -4.23 5.20
C VAL A 28 -6.43 -5.35 5.70
N THR A 29 -7.71 -5.06 5.92
CA THR A 29 -8.70 -6.05 6.34
C THR A 29 -9.74 -6.18 5.24
N ALA A 30 -9.92 -7.38 4.70
CA ALA A 30 -10.75 -7.62 3.52
C ALA A 30 -11.42 -9.01 3.54
N GLU A 31 -12.37 -9.23 2.63
CA GLU A 31 -13.13 -10.49 2.55
C GLU A 31 -12.36 -11.60 1.83
N ASN A 32 -11.45 -11.24 0.93
CA ASN A 32 -10.60 -12.13 0.14
C ASN A 32 -9.39 -11.34 -0.39
N GLU A 33 -8.50 -12.01 -1.12
CA GLU A 33 -7.28 -11.43 -1.68
C GLU A 33 -7.56 -10.32 -2.70
N ASP A 34 -8.53 -10.51 -3.60
CA ASP A 34 -8.91 -9.51 -4.60
C ASP A 34 -9.42 -8.22 -3.94
N ALA A 35 -10.26 -8.37 -2.91
CA ALA A 35 -10.76 -7.26 -2.11
C ALA A 35 -9.63 -6.60 -1.30
N ALA A 36 -8.64 -7.37 -0.83
CA ALA A 36 -7.47 -6.81 -0.15
C ALA A 36 -6.64 -5.93 -1.08
N MET A 37 -6.43 -6.36 -2.33
CA MET A 37 -5.74 -5.57 -3.35
C MET A 37 -6.49 -4.27 -3.64
N GLN A 38 -7.81 -4.33 -3.85
CA GLN A 38 -8.61 -3.13 -4.09
C GLN A 38 -8.58 -2.15 -2.90
N VAL A 39 -8.71 -2.66 -1.67
CA VAL A 39 -8.63 -1.82 -0.45
C VAL A 39 -7.25 -1.18 -0.32
N ALA A 40 -6.18 -1.91 -0.62
CA ALA A 40 -4.82 -1.41 -0.61
C ALA A 40 -4.61 -0.29 -1.64
N GLU A 41 -5.11 -0.45 -2.87
CA GLU A 41 -5.04 0.59 -3.92
C GLU A 41 -5.82 1.85 -3.55
N GLU A 42 -7.02 1.70 -2.99
CA GLU A 42 -7.83 2.83 -2.51
C GLU A 42 -7.13 3.58 -1.38
N LEU A 43 -6.53 2.85 -0.43
CA LEU A 43 -5.75 3.44 0.66
C LEU A 43 -4.52 4.16 0.14
N PHE A 44 -3.78 3.54 -0.78
CA PHE A 44 -2.62 4.16 -1.41
C PHE A 44 -2.97 5.45 -2.14
N THR A 45 -4.07 5.46 -2.91
CA THR A 45 -4.56 6.66 -3.61
C THR A 45 -4.89 7.80 -2.64
N ARG A 46 -5.56 7.49 -1.52
CA ARG A 46 -5.84 8.49 -0.46
C ARG A 46 -4.57 9.03 0.19
N GLN A 47 -3.53 8.19 0.32
CA GLN A 47 -2.25 8.62 0.83
C GLN A 47 -1.55 9.54 -0.17
N LEU A 48 -1.64 9.26 -1.48
CA LEU A 48 -1.09 10.13 -2.54
C LEU A 48 -1.73 11.53 -2.54
N ASP A 49 -3.04 11.63 -2.29
CA ASP A 49 -3.71 12.93 -2.16
C ASP A 49 -3.13 13.78 -1.01
N ASN A 50 -2.60 13.11 0.03
CA ASN A 50 -1.93 13.72 1.17
C ASN A 50 -0.40 13.62 1.09
N ALA A 51 0.17 13.33 -0.09
CA ALA A 51 1.61 13.11 -0.25
C ALA A 51 2.47 14.30 0.17
N ARG A 52 1.90 15.51 0.19
CA ARG A 52 2.58 16.72 0.67
C ARG A 52 2.90 16.68 2.17
N GLU A 53 2.24 15.83 2.94
CA GLU A 53 2.47 15.65 4.38
C GLU A 53 3.41 14.48 4.68
N TRP A 54 3.90 13.77 3.66
CA TRP A 54 4.79 12.64 3.85
C TRP A 54 6.17 13.12 4.30
N SER A 55 6.55 12.73 5.52
CA SER A 55 7.92 12.81 6.01
C SER A 55 8.56 11.43 5.88
N PHE A 56 9.52 11.29 4.97
CA PHE A 56 10.32 10.08 4.88
C PHE A 56 11.22 10.01 6.13
N SER A 57 10.96 9.04 7.01
CA SER A 57 11.70 8.88 8.26
C SER A 57 13.04 8.18 8.07
N GLU A 58 13.18 7.39 7.00
CA GLU A 58 14.36 6.58 6.70
C GLU A 58 14.61 6.60 5.19
N ALA A 59 15.85 6.84 4.78
CA ALA A 59 16.31 6.73 3.40
C ALA A 59 17.71 6.13 3.43
N ASP A 60 17.87 4.97 2.81
CA ASP A 60 19.19 4.39 2.58
C ASP A 60 19.75 4.96 1.27
N VAL A 61 20.90 5.62 1.35
CA VAL A 61 21.52 6.31 0.22
C VAL A 61 22.96 5.80 0.10
N GLU A 62 23.15 4.85 -0.82
CA GLU A 62 24.47 4.34 -1.18
C GLU A 62 25.02 5.07 -2.42
N PRO A 63 26.32 5.46 -2.43
CA PRO A 63 26.96 5.98 -3.63
C PRO A 63 27.14 4.86 -4.67
N ILE A 64 26.83 5.19 -5.92
CA ILE A 64 27.06 4.35 -7.12
C ILE A 64 28.47 4.50 -7.67
#